data_AF-A0AAV4PQ80-F1
#
_entry.id   AF-A0AAV4PQ80-F1
#
_cell.length_a   1.000
_cell.length_b   1.000
_cell.length_c   1.000
_cell.angle_alpha   90.00
_cell.angle_beta   90.00
_cell.angle_gamma   90.00
#
_symmetry.space_group_name_H-M   'P 1'
#
loop_
_entity.id
_entity.type
_entity.pdbx_description
1 polymer ?
#
loop_
_entity_poly.entity_id
_entity_poly.type
_entity_poly.pdbx_seq_one_letter_code
_entity_poly.pdbx_strand_id
1 'polypeptide(L)'
;MVNCSQQLNEISPVLVLSCMWSTMTNFNSSCSNDCSGHGDCYNGVCFCEVQYSGGTCRDPNLNYYIAFSTIFYFICAVSFIQLLLCIKAEFSRMKPHSILKAFNITTQKTLYILICLATALRGYYFSSPEHEAMLWASSLMSAYYPILLSGSSLIVCFWAEIFHLRDLTYEKPGFLSKSLLGFIMFNIITYSLLLAELLLLQFSDTSEVERTLFVNIFHGCYALLMLIVVIFFLIYGVEVYFKVRGEFLQGSSSTTDTSQLHQSRIGLVSQAVLLLFTVVFIFSDSLGDLWKAKVPVISRNCYNIVFRVVEMGVALWFPCVLWNCVRPEQLWILNPRKLLRKLEIKKQIHSVGEDEALVSSAKEITIVKAGLSKSLEKIPECWICYDPERLDCGPLIQPCKCRGDVSVVHHECLKQWLVESSSHPDATKCKVCNESYELQQNTIWLPKGLTPMHWMKTGAIISVMCSYVAGACFFIQAFENVGIRTLAGGSAILVVYVCLRLLGFSILKGYQRAKFSAVKILNHNLNGGQTEVLLNLPPPIQICANSHSSSIK
;
A
#
# COMPACT_ATOMS: atom_id res chain seq x y z
N MET A 1 -68.15 -7.80 -30.02
CA MET A 1 -68.46 -9.24 -30.18
C MET A 1 -68.46 -9.56 -31.66
N VAL A 2 -67.46 -10.30 -32.13
CA VAL A 2 -67.47 -10.94 -33.46
C VAL A 2 -67.15 -12.41 -33.22
N ASN A 3 -68.13 -13.25 -33.50
CA ASN A 3 -68.07 -14.70 -33.34
C ASN A 3 -67.45 -15.28 -34.61
N CYS A 4 -66.30 -15.96 -34.52
CA CYS A 4 -65.62 -16.54 -35.67
C CYS A 4 -65.55 -18.06 -35.53
N SER A 5 -66.60 -18.71 -36.00
CA SER A 5 -66.68 -20.16 -36.14
C SER A 5 -67.09 -20.49 -37.57
N GLN A 6 -66.13 -20.67 -38.49
CA GLN A 6 -66.19 -21.67 -39.58
C GLN A 6 -65.00 -21.58 -40.55
N GLN A 7 -64.45 -22.77 -40.80
CA GLN A 7 -63.76 -23.29 -41.99
C GLN A 7 -62.51 -22.58 -42.55
N LEU A 8 -61.39 -23.32 -42.44
CA LEU A 8 -60.21 -23.25 -43.31
C LEU A 8 -60.63 -23.34 -44.78
N ASN A 9 -60.33 -22.31 -45.56
CA ASN A 9 -59.52 -22.39 -46.79
C ASN A 9 -59.32 -20.98 -47.39
N GLU A 10 -58.15 -20.79 -48.00
CA GLU A 10 -57.61 -19.59 -48.66
C GLU A 10 -56.93 -18.54 -47.76
N ILE A 11 -55.60 -18.66 -47.71
CA ILE A 11 -54.67 -17.74 -47.06
C ILE A 11 -54.26 -16.66 -48.07
N SER A 12 -54.59 -15.40 -47.78
CA SER A 12 -53.89 -14.24 -48.34
C SER A 12 -52.77 -13.80 -47.39
N PRO A 13 -51.50 -13.66 -47.83
CA PRO A 13 -50.33 -13.49 -46.94
C PRO A 13 -50.24 -12.11 -46.26
N VAL A 14 -51.16 -11.18 -46.55
CA VAL A 14 -51.16 -9.83 -45.98
C VAL A 14 -51.98 -9.72 -44.68
N LEU A 15 -52.99 -10.58 -44.49
CA LEU A 15 -53.86 -10.53 -43.29
C LEU A 15 -53.29 -11.30 -42.08
N VAL A 16 -52.35 -12.22 -42.29
CA VAL A 16 -51.69 -12.94 -41.17
C VAL A 16 -50.73 -12.02 -40.42
N LEU A 17 -50.08 -11.07 -41.11
CA LEU A 17 -49.14 -10.14 -40.48
C LEU A 17 -49.85 -9.07 -39.63
N SER A 18 -51.03 -8.61 -40.06
CA SER A 18 -51.85 -7.67 -39.27
C SER A 18 -52.49 -8.34 -38.05
N CYS A 19 -52.81 -9.64 -38.13
CA CYS A 19 -53.39 -10.38 -37.00
C CYS A 19 -52.31 -10.84 -36.00
N MET A 20 -51.10 -11.17 -36.46
CA MET A 20 -49.94 -11.42 -35.60
C MET A 20 -49.41 -10.16 -34.91
N TRP A 21 -49.52 -8.98 -35.53
CA TRP A 21 -49.19 -7.72 -34.83
C TRP A 21 -50.24 -7.33 -33.78
N SER A 22 -51.52 -7.61 -34.03
CA SER A 22 -52.62 -7.25 -33.11
C SER A 22 -52.88 -8.29 -32.01
N THR A 23 -52.33 -9.50 -32.10
CA THR A 23 -52.22 -10.45 -30.97
C THR A 23 -50.97 -10.26 -30.12
N MET A 24 -50.01 -9.41 -30.52
CA MET A 24 -48.88 -9.00 -29.67
C MET A 24 -49.09 -7.69 -28.92
N THR A 25 -50.22 -7.00 -29.12
CA THR A 25 -50.53 -5.73 -28.45
C THR A 25 -51.51 -5.84 -27.29
N ASN A 26 -51.76 -7.05 -26.78
CA ASN A 26 -52.63 -7.29 -25.61
C ASN A 26 -52.12 -8.41 -24.68
N PHE A 27 -50.79 -8.54 -24.52
CA PHE A 27 -50.28 -8.95 -23.22
C PHE A 27 -49.95 -7.67 -22.49
N ASN A 28 -50.80 -7.33 -21.52
CA ASN A 28 -50.48 -6.36 -20.49
C ASN A 28 -49.26 -6.92 -19.75
N SER A 29 -48.05 -6.66 -20.26
CA SER A 29 -46.79 -7.12 -19.69
C SER A 29 -46.43 -6.26 -18.47
N SER A 30 -47.40 -6.11 -17.58
CA SER A 30 -47.24 -5.49 -16.27
C SER A 30 -46.42 -6.45 -15.42
N CYS A 31 -45.28 -5.99 -14.92
CA CYS A 31 -44.50 -6.75 -13.97
C CYS A 31 -45.29 -6.94 -12.67
N SER A 32 -45.13 -8.10 -12.04
CA SER A 32 -45.75 -8.38 -10.74
C SER A 32 -45.29 -7.36 -9.70
N ASN A 33 -46.24 -6.74 -9.00
CA ASN A 33 -46.02 -5.75 -7.93
C ASN A 33 -45.11 -4.57 -8.31
N ASP A 34 -45.08 -4.14 -9.58
CA ASP A 34 -44.23 -3.03 -10.05
C ASP A 34 -42.77 -3.18 -9.62
N CYS A 35 -42.24 -4.41 -9.73
CA CYS A 35 -40.87 -4.75 -9.33
C CYS A 35 -40.56 -4.41 -7.86
N SER A 36 -41.58 -4.51 -7.00
CA SER A 36 -41.52 -4.20 -5.56
C SER A 36 -41.02 -2.78 -5.25
N GLY A 37 -41.07 -1.85 -6.20
CA GLY A 37 -40.56 -0.49 -6.05
C GLY A 37 -39.03 -0.37 -6.10
N HIS A 38 -38.31 -1.47 -6.35
CA HIS A 38 -36.84 -1.52 -6.38
C HIS A 38 -36.28 -1.75 -7.79
N GLY A 39 -37.03 -1.35 -8.83
CA GLY A 39 -36.63 -1.54 -10.21
C GLY A 39 -37.60 -0.95 -11.22
N ASP A 40 -37.26 -1.10 -12.49
CA ASP A 40 -38.10 -0.68 -13.62
C ASP A 40 -38.55 -1.93 -14.39
N CYS A 41 -39.81 -1.95 -14.84
CA CYS A 41 -40.36 -3.02 -15.65
C CYS A 41 -40.13 -2.77 -17.15
N TYR A 42 -39.50 -3.72 -17.84
CA TYR A 42 -39.35 -3.71 -19.30
C TYR A 42 -39.84 -5.04 -19.89
N ASN A 43 -40.91 -5.01 -20.68
CA ASN A 43 -41.49 -6.18 -21.36
C ASN A 43 -41.78 -7.37 -20.42
N GLY A 44 -42.29 -7.10 -19.21
CA GLY A 44 -42.60 -8.14 -18.21
C GLY A 44 -41.37 -8.66 -17.44
N VAL A 45 -40.18 -8.07 -17.65
CA VAL A 45 -38.95 -8.38 -16.89
C VAL A 45 -38.59 -7.20 -16.01
N CYS A 46 -38.36 -7.45 -14.72
CA CYS A 46 -37.90 -6.45 -13.76
C CYS A 46 -36.38 -6.26 -13.82
N PHE A 47 -35.94 -5.02 -14.03
CA PHE A 47 -34.55 -4.63 -13.89
C PHE A 47 -34.35 -3.98 -12.53
N CYS A 48 -33.66 -4.70 -11.64
CA CYS A 48 -33.50 -4.30 -10.23
C CYS A 48 -32.40 -3.27 -10.03
N GLU A 49 -32.58 -2.45 -9.00
CA GLU A 49 -31.49 -1.69 -8.42
C GLU A 49 -30.39 -2.62 -7.89
N VAL A 50 -29.13 -2.19 -7.95
CA VAL A 50 -27.96 -3.04 -7.66
C VAL A 50 -27.98 -3.69 -6.27
N GLN A 51 -28.69 -3.09 -5.32
CA GLN A 51 -28.83 -3.58 -3.94
C GLN A 51 -29.83 -4.73 -3.81
N TYR A 52 -30.65 -4.97 -4.84
CA TYR A 52 -31.73 -5.95 -4.88
C TYR A 52 -31.54 -6.94 -6.03
N SER A 53 -32.22 -8.07 -5.94
CA SER A 53 -32.13 -9.20 -6.85
C SER A 53 -33.43 -10.02 -6.84
N GLY A 54 -33.49 -11.05 -7.69
CA GLY A 54 -34.68 -11.88 -7.85
C GLY A 54 -35.61 -11.39 -8.97
N GLY A 55 -36.59 -12.23 -9.34
CA GLY A 55 -37.50 -11.95 -10.46
C GLY A 55 -38.43 -10.75 -10.26
N THR A 56 -38.65 -10.34 -9.01
CA THR A 56 -39.46 -9.18 -8.63
C THR A 56 -38.69 -8.13 -7.83
N CYS A 57 -37.34 -8.20 -7.79
CA CYS A 57 -36.48 -7.27 -7.06
C CYS A 57 -36.76 -7.16 -5.55
N ARG A 58 -37.20 -8.25 -4.93
CA ARG A 58 -37.52 -8.29 -3.49
C ARG A 58 -36.33 -8.66 -2.62
N ASP A 59 -35.44 -9.53 -3.12
CA ASP A 59 -34.40 -10.13 -2.29
C ASP A 59 -33.13 -9.27 -2.33
N PRO A 60 -32.44 -9.05 -1.19
CA PRO A 60 -31.20 -8.28 -1.19
C PRO A 60 -30.11 -8.98 -2.02
N ASN A 61 -29.39 -8.20 -2.83
CA ASN A 61 -28.27 -8.70 -3.62
C ASN A 61 -27.06 -8.98 -2.71
N LEU A 62 -26.97 -10.21 -2.19
CA LEU A 62 -25.91 -10.61 -1.26
C LEU A 62 -24.50 -10.39 -1.81
N ASN A 63 -24.29 -10.52 -3.12
CA ASN A 63 -22.98 -10.34 -3.73
C ASN A 63 -22.50 -8.88 -3.63
N TYR A 64 -23.41 -7.92 -3.81
CA TYR A 64 -23.11 -6.50 -3.62
C TYR A 64 -22.66 -6.22 -2.18
N TYR A 65 -23.44 -6.67 -1.19
CA TYR A 65 -23.16 -6.48 0.23
C TYR A 65 -21.86 -7.14 0.69
N ILE A 66 -21.64 -8.41 0.31
CA ILE A 66 -20.41 -9.15 0.65
C ILE A 66 -19.19 -8.48 0.03
N ALA A 67 -19.25 -8.09 -1.26
CA ALA A 67 -18.11 -7.49 -1.94
C ALA A 67 -17.65 -6.18 -1.27
N PHE A 68 -18.58 -5.24 -1.04
CA PHE A 68 -18.23 -3.96 -0.40
C PHE A 68 -17.81 -4.15 1.06
N SER A 69 -18.52 -4.99 1.82
CA SER A 69 -18.17 -5.28 3.20
C SER A 69 -16.76 -5.86 3.34
N THR A 70 -16.43 -6.87 2.53
CA THR A 70 -15.11 -7.50 2.54
C THR A 70 -14.00 -6.49 2.25
N ILE A 71 -14.20 -5.57 1.30
CA ILE A 71 -13.19 -4.56 0.97
C ILE A 71 -13.00 -3.57 2.11
N PHE A 72 -14.08 -3.05 2.70
CA PHE A 72 -13.97 -2.12 3.83
C PHE A 72 -13.31 -2.78 5.04
N TYR A 73 -13.64 -4.04 5.36
CA TYR A 73 -12.94 -4.77 6.43
C TYR A 73 -11.48 -5.07 6.10
N PHE A 74 -11.14 -5.31 4.83
CA PHE A 74 -9.74 -5.45 4.44
C PHE A 74 -8.95 -4.16 4.70
N ILE A 75 -9.49 -3.01 4.30
CA ILE A 75 -8.87 -1.70 4.59
C ILE A 75 -8.74 -1.49 6.10
N CYS A 76 -9.80 -1.79 6.87
CA CYS A 76 -9.81 -1.74 8.32
C CYS A 76 -8.68 -2.59 8.93
N ALA A 77 -8.54 -3.84 8.50
CA ALA A 77 -7.52 -4.76 8.99
C ALA A 77 -6.10 -4.26 8.66
N VAL A 78 -5.87 -3.76 7.44
CA VAL A 78 -4.58 -3.18 7.04
C VAL A 78 -4.23 -1.97 7.91
N SER A 79 -5.17 -1.04 8.11
CA SER A 79 -4.96 0.14 8.95
C SER A 79 -4.73 -0.21 10.41
N PHE A 80 -5.43 -1.22 10.95
CA PHE A 80 -5.21 -1.72 12.30
C PHE A 80 -3.83 -2.35 12.46
N ILE A 81 -3.38 -3.17 11.50
CA ILE A 81 -2.04 -3.74 11.49
C ILE A 81 -0.98 -2.63 11.43
N GLN A 82 -1.17 -1.61 10.58
CA GLN A 82 -0.28 -0.47 10.49
C GLN A 82 -0.20 0.32 11.81
N LEU A 83 -1.32 0.48 12.52
CA LEU A 83 -1.37 1.08 13.86
C LEU A 83 -0.56 0.26 14.87
N LEU A 84 -0.76 -1.06 14.92
CA LEU A 84 -0.02 -1.94 15.82
C LEU A 84 1.48 -1.93 15.55
N LEU A 85 1.88 -1.96 14.27
CA LEU A 85 3.29 -1.86 13.87
C LEU A 85 3.89 -0.51 14.25
N CYS A 86 3.14 0.58 14.11
CA CYS A 86 3.56 1.92 14.52
C CYS A 86 3.80 1.98 16.04
N ILE A 87 2.85 1.49 16.85
CA ILE A 87 2.97 1.45 18.31
C ILE A 87 4.16 0.58 18.73
N LYS A 88 4.32 -0.60 18.11
CA LYS A 88 5.45 -1.50 18.39
C LYS A 88 6.79 -0.84 18.06
N ALA A 89 6.89 -0.18 16.91
CA ALA A 89 8.11 0.50 16.50
C ALA A 89 8.47 1.64 17.45
N GLU A 90 7.49 2.44 17.89
CA GLU A 90 7.71 3.48 18.89
C GLU A 90 8.13 2.90 20.25
N PHE A 91 7.48 1.84 20.71
CA PHE A 91 7.85 1.15 21.94
C PHE A 91 9.29 0.64 21.90
N SER A 92 9.72 0.03 20.78
CA SER A 92 11.09 -0.45 20.60
C SER A 92 12.14 0.67 20.50
N ARG A 93 11.75 1.90 20.12
CA ARG A 93 12.67 3.04 20.02
C ARG A 93 12.88 3.76 21.35
N MET A 94 11.97 3.62 22.31
CA MET A 94 12.03 4.32 23.59
C MET A 94 12.91 3.58 24.62
N LYS A 95 13.86 4.31 25.23
CA LYS A 95 14.62 3.88 26.41
C LYS A 95 14.45 4.92 27.52
N PRO A 96 13.87 4.60 28.69
CA PRO A 96 13.33 3.30 29.11
C PRO A 96 12.03 2.92 28.39
N HIS A 97 11.75 1.62 28.32
CA HIS A 97 10.51 1.09 27.73
C HIS A 97 9.31 1.48 28.60
N SER A 98 8.33 2.17 28.02
CA SER A 98 7.09 2.54 28.70
C SER A 98 5.92 2.35 27.74
N ILE A 99 4.96 1.49 28.13
CA ILE A 99 3.79 1.17 27.31
C ILE A 99 2.88 2.38 27.19
N LEU A 100 2.57 3.05 28.31
CA LEU A 100 1.72 4.25 28.32
C LEU A 100 2.26 5.35 27.40
N LYS A 101 3.59 5.54 27.39
CA LYS A 101 4.23 6.52 26.51
C LYS A 101 4.19 6.12 25.03
N ALA A 102 4.20 4.81 24.72
CA ALA A 102 4.03 4.31 23.36
C ALA A 102 2.61 4.51 22.81
N PHE A 103 1.60 4.56 23.68
CA PHE A 103 0.23 4.92 23.32
C PHE A 103 -0.02 6.43 23.22
N ASN A 104 1.01 7.28 23.40
CA ASN A 104 0.86 8.72 23.21
C ASN A 104 0.26 9.02 21.83
N ILE A 105 -0.77 9.86 21.83
CA ILE A 105 -1.52 10.25 20.64
C ILE A 105 -0.60 11.07 19.74
N THR A 106 -0.35 10.56 18.54
CA THR A 106 0.36 11.26 17.47
C THR A 106 -0.58 11.41 16.28
N THR A 107 -0.37 12.42 15.42
CA THR A 107 -1.21 12.64 14.23
C THR A 107 -1.35 11.38 13.39
N GLN A 108 -0.26 10.62 13.21
CA GLN A 108 -0.28 9.36 12.47
C GLN A 108 -1.19 8.30 13.11
N LYS A 109 -1.06 8.07 14.43
CA LYS A 109 -1.88 7.08 15.15
C LYS A 109 -3.35 7.46 15.12
N THR A 110 -3.65 8.75 15.30
CA THR A 110 -5.03 9.27 15.20
C THR A 110 -5.61 9.02 13.82
N LEU A 111 -4.84 9.27 12.74
CA LEU A 111 -5.30 8.98 11.37
C LEU A 111 -5.61 7.48 11.16
N TYR A 112 -4.76 6.58 11.68
CA TYR A 112 -5.05 5.14 11.62
C TYR A 112 -6.29 4.75 12.42
N ILE A 113 -6.49 5.32 13.60
CA ILE A 113 -7.68 5.05 14.43
C ILE A 113 -8.93 5.52 13.70
N LEU A 114 -8.92 6.74 13.15
CA LEU A 114 -10.06 7.31 12.41
C LEU A 114 -10.42 6.46 11.19
N ILE A 115 -9.44 6.08 10.36
CA ILE A 115 -9.73 5.26 9.17
C ILE A 115 -10.18 3.86 9.54
N CYS A 116 -9.61 3.26 10.60
CA CYS A 116 -10.06 1.97 11.12
C CYS A 116 -11.52 2.03 11.57
N LEU A 117 -11.91 3.09 12.28
CA LEU A 117 -13.29 3.29 12.74
C LEU A 117 -14.25 3.52 11.56
N ALA A 118 -13.90 4.41 10.63
CA ALA A 118 -14.74 4.71 9.46
C ALA A 118 -14.99 3.46 8.62
N THR A 119 -13.94 2.68 8.33
CA THR A 119 -14.04 1.47 7.51
C THR A 119 -14.70 0.32 8.26
N ALA A 120 -14.53 0.19 9.58
CA ALA A 120 -15.26 -0.77 10.39
C ALA A 120 -16.77 -0.51 10.40
N LEU A 121 -17.18 0.75 10.61
CA LEU A 121 -18.59 1.14 10.58
C LEU A 121 -19.21 0.87 9.21
N ARG A 122 -18.49 1.23 8.14
CA ARG A 122 -18.95 1.01 6.77
C ARG A 122 -19.02 -0.46 6.39
N GLY A 123 -18.03 -1.26 6.78
CA GLY A 123 -18.06 -2.71 6.62
C GLY A 123 -19.20 -3.37 7.40
N TYR A 124 -19.47 -2.88 8.61
CA TYR A 124 -20.59 -3.37 9.43
C TYR A 124 -21.95 -3.09 8.78
N TYR A 125 -22.16 -1.88 8.27
CA TYR A 125 -23.35 -1.55 7.48
C TYR A 125 -23.57 -2.56 6.35
N PHE A 126 -22.57 -2.76 5.47
CA PHE A 126 -22.72 -3.71 4.36
C PHE A 126 -22.82 -5.18 4.78
N SER A 127 -22.53 -5.53 6.03
CA SER A 127 -22.66 -6.91 6.54
C SER A 127 -24.06 -7.26 7.01
N SER A 128 -24.95 -6.28 7.14
CA SER A 128 -26.28 -6.43 7.72
C SER A 128 -27.37 -6.09 6.68
N PRO A 129 -27.58 -6.90 5.64
CA PRO A 129 -28.44 -6.59 4.49
C PRO A 129 -29.92 -6.32 4.83
N GLU A 130 -30.42 -6.77 5.99
CA GLU A 130 -31.79 -6.57 6.50
C GLU A 130 -32.02 -5.14 7.04
N HIS A 131 -31.56 -4.13 6.30
CA HIS A 131 -31.56 -2.72 6.71
C HIS A 131 -32.97 -2.16 6.96
N GLU A 132 -34.00 -2.73 6.34
CA GLU A 132 -35.39 -2.23 6.41
C GLU A 132 -36.02 -2.36 7.81
N ALA A 133 -35.49 -3.23 8.68
CA ALA A 133 -35.97 -3.37 10.06
C ALA A 133 -35.29 -2.42 11.07
N MET A 134 -34.20 -1.76 10.69
CA MET A 134 -33.32 -1.03 11.60
C MET A 134 -33.34 0.49 11.32
N LEU A 135 -34.08 1.25 12.12
CA LEU A 135 -34.17 2.71 12.03
C LEU A 135 -32.81 3.45 12.08
N TRP A 136 -31.81 2.86 12.73
CA TRP A 136 -30.46 3.43 12.86
C TRP A 136 -29.54 3.14 11.67
N ALA A 137 -29.94 2.28 10.74
CA ALA A 137 -29.11 1.88 9.60
C ALA A 137 -28.73 3.07 8.70
N SER A 138 -29.67 4.01 8.49
CA SER A 138 -29.42 5.25 7.73
C SER A 138 -28.39 6.15 8.43
N SER A 139 -28.52 6.34 9.74
CA SER A 139 -27.57 7.14 10.51
C SER A 139 -26.18 6.48 10.58
N LEU A 140 -26.11 5.15 10.65
CA LEU A 140 -24.84 4.42 10.55
C LEU A 140 -24.19 4.63 9.18
N MET A 141 -24.99 4.68 8.11
CA MET A 141 -24.52 4.98 6.77
C MET A 141 -23.88 6.37 6.72
N SER A 142 -24.53 7.39 7.29
CA SER A 142 -24.03 8.76 7.34
C SER A 142 -22.80 8.93 8.24
N ALA A 143 -22.67 8.14 9.31
CA ALA A 143 -21.56 8.23 10.29
C ALA A 143 -20.15 8.06 9.68
N TYR A 144 -20.05 7.46 8.50
CA TYR A 144 -18.81 7.34 7.74
C TYR A 144 -18.20 8.71 7.38
N TYR A 145 -19.01 9.68 6.92
CA TYR A 145 -18.50 10.96 6.43
C TYR A 145 -17.90 11.85 7.53
N PRO A 146 -18.53 12.01 8.71
CA PRO A 146 -17.93 12.73 9.83
C PRO A 146 -16.54 12.24 10.23
N ILE A 147 -16.33 10.92 10.25
CA ILE A 147 -15.04 10.33 10.65
C ILE A 147 -13.99 10.56 9.56
N LEU A 148 -14.38 10.45 8.29
CA LEU A 148 -13.52 10.76 7.16
C LEU A 148 -13.11 12.25 7.15
N LEU A 149 -14.07 13.13 7.41
CA LEU A 149 -13.90 14.57 7.61
C LEU A 149 -12.94 14.87 8.77
N SER A 150 -13.02 14.14 9.89
CA SER A 150 -12.05 14.22 10.98
C SER A 150 -10.64 13.91 10.50
N GLY A 151 -10.46 12.86 9.68
CA GLY A 151 -9.16 12.47 9.14
C GLY A 151 -8.57 13.52 8.21
N SER A 152 -9.39 14.02 7.27
CA SER A 152 -8.94 15.05 6.31
C SER A 152 -8.72 16.42 6.96
N SER A 153 -9.59 16.84 7.89
CA SER A 153 -9.39 18.09 8.66
C SER A 153 -8.15 18.03 9.55
N LEU A 154 -7.82 16.87 10.14
CA LEU A 154 -6.58 16.68 10.90
C LEU A 154 -5.34 16.93 10.03
N ILE A 155 -5.33 16.44 8.78
CA ILE A 155 -4.24 16.67 7.83
C ILE A 155 -4.12 18.15 7.47
N VAL A 156 -5.25 18.81 7.18
CA VAL A 156 -5.30 20.23 6.86
C VAL A 156 -4.77 21.09 8.02
N CYS A 157 -5.25 20.87 9.24
CA CYS A 157 -4.78 21.56 10.44
C CYS A 157 -3.28 21.32 10.69
N PHE A 158 -2.84 20.07 10.49
CA PHE A 158 -1.43 19.71 10.63
C PHE A 158 -0.54 20.43 9.61
N TRP A 159 -0.93 20.50 8.34
CA TRP A 159 -0.21 21.27 7.32
C TRP A 159 -0.22 22.77 7.61
N ALA A 160 -1.35 23.33 8.05
CA ALA A 160 -1.44 24.72 8.45
C ALA A 160 -0.41 25.07 9.55
N GLU A 161 -0.26 24.21 10.58
CA GLU A 161 0.78 24.39 11.60
C GLU A 161 2.18 24.31 11.00
N ILE A 162 2.45 23.32 10.14
CA ILE A 162 3.77 23.15 9.51
C ILE A 162 4.15 24.35 8.66
N PHE A 163 3.23 25.02 7.96
CA PHE A 163 3.60 26.11 7.07
C PHE A 163 3.67 27.47 7.77
N HIS A 164 2.78 27.72 8.74
CA HIS A 164 2.69 29.02 9.39
C HIS A 164 3.55 29.16 10.65
N LEU A 165 3.93 28.07 11.33
CA LEU A 165 4.79 28.13 12.52
C LEU A 165 6.26 27.91 12.16
N ARG A 166 7.11 28.92 12.41
CA ARG A 166 8.53 28.90 12.07
C ARG A 166 9.41 28.18 13.10
N ASP A 167 8.98 28.10 14.37
CA ASP A 167 9.85 27.79 15.52
C ASP A 167 9.69 26.40 16.18
N LEU A 168 9.05 25.43 15.53
CA LEU A 168 8.94 24.07 16.10
C LEU A 168 10.23 23.27 15.84
N THR A 169 11.00 22.99 16.91
CA THR A 169 12.15 22.08 16.89
C THR A 169 11.66 20.64 16.66
N TYR A 170 11.74 20.19 15.40
CA TYR A 170 11.23 18.91 14.86
C TYR A 170 12.00 17.64 15.32
N GLU A 171 12.29 17.48 16.60
CA GLU A 171 12.96 16.27 17.10
C GLU A 171 12.00 15.18 17.59
N LYS A 172 10.71 15.49 17.83
CA LYS A 172 9.73 14.50 18.35
C LYS A 172 8.38 14.56 17.62
N PRO A 173 7.79 13.40 17.23
CA PRO A 173 6.44 13.36 16.70
C PRO A 173 5.44 13.76 17.79
N GLY A 174 4.69 14.83 17.55
CA GLY A 174 3.64 15.34 18.45
C GLY A 174 2.28 15.34 17.77
N PHE A 175 1.22 15.62 18.55
CA PHE A 175 -0.11 15.95 18.03
C PHE A 175 -0.21 17.45 17.71
N LEU A 176 -1.36 17.90 17.21
CA LEU A 176 -1.65 19.32 16.96
C LEU A 176 -1.44 20.16 18.22
N SER A 177 -0.92 21.37 18.04
CA SER A 177 -0.62 22.32 19.12
C SER A 177 -1.54 23.54 19.05
N LYS A 178 -1.27 24.48 18.15
CA LYS A 178 -2.01 25.75 18.02
C LYS A 178 -3.30 25.63 17.20
N SER A 179 -3.32 24.75 16.20
CA SER A 179 -4.50 24.48 15.36
C SER A 179 -5.47 23.47 16.00
N LEU A 180 -5.13 22.94 17.18
CA LEU A 180 -5.96 21.97 17.92
C LEU A 180 -7.38 22.50 18.18
N LEU A 181 -7.51 23.78 18.55
CA LEU A 181 -8.83 24.39 18.80
C LEU A 181 -9.69 24.40 17.53
N GLY A 182 -9.12 24.78 16.39
CA GLY A 182 -9.82 24.78 15.11
C GLY A 182 -10.26 23.37 14.70
N PHE A 183 -9.38 22.39 14.88
CA PHE A 183 -9.71 20.97 14.66
C PHE A 183 -10.87 20.51 15.54
N ILE A 184 -10.84 20.80 16.85
CA ILE A 184 -11.90 20.40 17.78
C ILE A 184 -13.22 21.07 17.40
N MET A 185 -13.23 22.37 17.15
CA MET A 185 -14.46 23.10 16.79
C MET A 185 -15.11 22.57 15.51
N PHE A 186 -14.31 22.30 14.48
CA PHE A 186 -14.81 21.71 13.23
C PHE A 186 -15.46 20.34 13.46
N ASN A 187 -14.83 19.51 14.29
CA ASN A 187 -15.36 18.18 14.60
C ASN A 187 -16.61 18.26 15.49
N ILE A 188 -16.69 19.18 16.45
CA ILE A 188 -17.91 19.41 17.23
C ILE A 188 -19.09 19.71 16.30
N ILE A 189 -18.91 20.61 15.33
CA ILE A 189 -19.95 20.91 14.34
C ILE A 189 -20.33 19.64 13.57
N THR A 190 -19.34 18.91 13.05
CA THR A 190 -19.58 17.73 12.21
C THR A 190 -20.31 16.61 12.97
N TYR A 191 -19.90 16.29 14.20
CA TYR A 191 -20.55 15.26 15.01
C TYR A 191 -21.89 15.73 15.61
N SER A 192 -22.07 17.04 15.82
CA SER A 192 -23.39 17.57 16.22
C SER A 192 -24.44 17.40 15.13
N LEU A 193 -24.06 17.50 13.85
CA LEU A 193 -24.94 17.19 12.71
C LEU A 193 -25.33 15.70 12.71
N LEU A 194 -24.37 14.80 12.94
CA LEU A 194 -24.65 13.37 13.04
C LEU A 194 -25.57 13.03 14.21
N LEU A 195 -25.35 13.68 15.36
CA LEU A 195 -26.22 13.50 16.52
C LEU A 195 -27.63 14.05 16.23
N ALA A 196 -27.74 15.21 15.59
CA ALA A 196 -29.03 15.77 15.20
C ALA A 196 -29.78 14.87 14.21
N GLU A 197 -29.08 14.33 13.20
CA GLU A 197 -29.63 13.35 12.26
C GLU A 197 -30.16 12.11 12.98
N LEU A 198 -29.37 11.54 13.90
CA LEU A 198 -29.77 10.37 14.69
C LEU A 198 -31.01 10.67 15.56
N LEU A 199 -31.02 11.80 16.27
CA LEU A 199 -32.12 12.18 17.15
C LEU A 199 -33.41 12.44 16.36
N LEU A 200 -33.33 13.13 15.22
CA LEU A 200 -34.50 13.41 14.38
C LEU A 200 -35.09 12.13 13.78
N LEU A 201 -34.24 11.22 13.28
CA LEU A 201 -34.73 9.97 12.70
C LEU A 201 -35.30 8.99 13.74
N GLN A 202 -34.77 9.01 14.97
CA GLN A 202 -35.19 8.11 16.04
C GLN A 202 -36.42 8.59 16.81
N PHE A 203 -36.55 9.90 17.07
CA PHE A 203 -37.59 10.44 17.96
C PHE A 203 -38.75 11.13 17.23
N SER A 204 -38.63 11.38 15.93
CA SER A 204 -39.69 12.02 15.15
C SER A 204 -40.53 10.95 14.44
N ASP A 205 -41.77 10.74 14.88
CA ASP A 205 -42.83 9.99 14.17
C ASP A 205 -43.29 10.80 12.93
N THR A 206 -42.35 11.08 12.05
CA THR A 206 -42.55 11.86 10.83
C THR A 206 -42.90 10.93 9.67
N SER A 207 -43.66 11.46 8.73
CA SER A 207 -44.02 10.72 7.52
C SER A 207 -42.76 10.34 6.71
N GLU A 208 -42.80 9.25 5.94
CA GLU A 208 -41.65 8.77 5.13
C GLU A 208 -41.08 9.86 4.19
N VAL A 209 -41.94 10.78 3.74
CA VAL A 209 -41.54 11.93 2.91
C VAL A 209 -40.68 12.91 3.71
N GLU A 210 -41.07 13.25 4.94
CA GLU A 210 -40.31 14.16 5.81
C GLU A 210 -38.96 13.56 6.23
N ARG A 211 -38.92 12.24 6.49
CA ARG A 211 -37.67 11.53 6.80
C ARG A 211 -36.68 11.62 5.65
N THR A 212 -37.15 11.38 4.43
CA THR A 212 -36.33 11.48 3.21
C THR A 212 -35.80 12.91 3.03
N LEU A 213 -36.64 13.92 3.27
CA LEU A 213 -36.23 15.33 3.22
C LEU A 213 -35.14 15.65 4.26
N PHE A 214 -35.28 15.19 5.51
CA PHE A 214 -34.26 15.41 6.54
C PHE A 214 -32.92 14.78 6.16
N VAL A 215 -32.92 13.53 5.70
CA VAL A 215 -31.70 12.83 5.26
C VAL A 215 -31.02 13.61 4.13
N ASN A 216 -31.77 14.08 3.14
CA ASN A 216 -31.24 14.88 2.02
C ASN A 216 -30.61 16.20 2.51
N ILE A 217 -31.21 16.87 3.51
CA ILE A 217 -30.66 18.09 4.11
C ILE A 217 -29.34 17.81 4.82
N PHE A 218 -29.28 16.76 5.66
CA PHE A 218 -28.05 16.40 6.37
C PHE A 218 -26.93 15.99 5.42
N HIS A 219 -27.24 15.21 4.38
CA HIS A 219 -26.29 14.86 3.31
C HIS A 219 -25.76 16.11 2.59
N GLY A 220 -26.62 17.09 2.31
CA GLY A 220 -26.22 18.39 1.78
C GLY A 220 -25.27 19.15 2.69
N CYS A 221 -25.51 19.15 4.01
CA CYS A 221 -24.61 19.75 4.99
C CYS A 221 -23.23 19.06 5.01
N TYR A 222 -23.18 17.73 4.96
CA TYR A 222 -21.90 17.01 4.86
C TYR A 222 -21.17 17.30 3.55
N ALA A 223 -21.89 17.42 2.43
CA ALA A 223 -21.28 17.81 1.14
C ALA A 223 -20.63 19.19 1.23
N LEU A 224 -21.29 20.17 1.88
CA LEU A 224 -20.74 21.51 2.08
C LEU A 224 -19.50 21.49 2.99
N LEU A 225 -19.53 20.73 4.08
CA LEU A 225 -18.37 20.58 4.97
C LEU A 225 -17.19 19.88 4.26
N MET A 226 -17.46 18.85 3.47
CA MET A 226 -16.46 18.19 2.63
C MET A 226 -15.88 19.16 1.59
N LEU A 227 -16.70 20.00 0.96
CA LEU A 227 -16.22 21.03 0.04
C LEU A 227 -15.28 22.02 0.72
N ILE A 228 -15.61 22.49 1.93
CA ILE A 228 -14.74 23.37 2.72
C ILE A 228 -13.39 22.68 2.98
N VAL A 229 -13.39 21.42 3.40
CA VAL A 229 -12.16 20.64 3.64
C VAL A 229 -11.35 20.47 2.35
N VAL A 230 -12.00 20.21 1.21
CA VAL A 230 -11.34 20.11 -0.11
C VAL A 230 -10.66 21.42 -0.48
N ILE A 231 -11.31 22.57 -0.26
CA ILE A 231 -10.73 23.88 -0.55
C ILE A 231 -9.45 24.08 0.26
N PHE A 232 -9.48 23.87 1.57
CA PHE A 232 -8.27 24.01 2.38
C PHE A 232 -7.20 22.96 2.05
N PHE A 233 -7.61 21.73 1.77
CA PHE A 233 -6.69 20.67 1.32
C PHE A 233 -5.98 21.07 0.01
N LEU A 234 -6.69 21.69 -0.93
CA LEU A 234 -6.10 22.20 -2.16
C LEU A 234 -5.17 23.38 -1.91
N ILE A 235 -5.56 24.35 -1.08
CA ILE A 235 -4.71 25.52 -0.74
C ILE A 235 -3.37 25.04 -0.19
N TYR A 236 -3.39 24.24 0.88
CA TYR A 236 -2.16 23.74 1.49
C TYR A 236 -1.48 22.67 0.64
N GLY A 237 -2.23 21.85 -0.08
CA GLY A 237 -1.71 20.82 -0.97
C GLY A 237 -0.92 21.40 -2.15
N VAL A 238 -1.37 22.53 -2.70
CA VAL A 238 -0.67 23.28 -3.74
C VAL A 238 0.62 23.89 -3.19
N GLU A 239 0.61 24.44 -1.97
CA GLU A 239 1.84 24.91 -1.32
C GLU A 239 2.85 23.78 -1.12
N VAL A 240 2.41 22.60 -0.63
CA VAL A 240 3.26 21.41 -0.54
C VAL A 240 3.81 21.04 -1.92
N TYR A 241 2.95 20.98 -2.93
CA TYR A 241 3.31 20.58 -4.29
C TYR A 241 4.38 21.49 -4.91
N PHE A 242 4.20 22.81 -4.81
CA PHE A 242 5.12 23.79 -5.39
C PHE A 242 6.37 23.99 -4.56
N LYS A 243 6.30 23.96 -3.23
CA LYS A 243 7.51 24.07 -2.38
C LYS A 243 8.43 22.86 -2.58
N VAL A 244 7.84 21.68 -2.78
CA VAL A 244 8.53 20.45 -3.23
C VAL A 244 8.96 20.51 -4.71
N ARG A 245 8.61 21.54 -5.49
CA ARG A 245 9.07 21.71 -6.88
C ARG A 245 10.12 22.82 -7.02
N GLY A 246 9.93 23.94 -6.33
CA GLY A 246 10.79 25.12 -6.38
C GLY A 246 12.22 24.83 -5.93
N GLU A 247 12.40 24.04 -4.87
CA GLU A 247 13.73 23.66 -4.40
C GLU A 247 14.44 22.60 -5.26
N PHE A 248 13.70 21.89 -6.13
CA PHE A 248 14.27 20.86 -7.02
C PHE A 248 14.73 21.43 -8.36
N LEU A 249 14.09 22.48 -8.86
CA LEU A 249 14.55 23.18 -10.07
C LEU A 249 15.84 23.98 -9.83
N GLN A 250 16.13 24.32 -8.57
CA GLN A 250 17.27 25.14 -8.19
C GLN A 250 18.52 24.34 -7.76
N GLY A 251 18.45 23.00 -7.72
CA GLY A 251 19.56 22.12 -7.37
C GLY A 251 19.79 21.04 -8.42
N SER A 252 20.63 21.32 -9.43
CA SER A 252 21.02 20.36 -10.45
C SER A 252 21.96 19.28 -9.88
N SER A 253 21.70 18.04 -10.33
CA SER A 253 22.58 16.86 -10.31
C SER A 253 23.12 16.35 -8.96
N SER A 254 22.30 15.62 -8.19
CA SER A 254 22.70 14.30 -7.64
C SER A 254 21.60 13.60 -6.81
N THR A 255 21.50 12.26 -7.00
CA THR A 255 20.84 11.20 -6.19
C THR A 255 19.68 11.62 -5.28
N THR A 256 18.65 12.22 -5.86
CA THR A 256 17.38 12.48 -5.18
C THR A 256 16.51 11.23 -5.21
N ASP A 257 15.84 10.90 -4.11
CA ASP A 257 14.91 9.76 -4.02
C ASP A 257 13.63 10.08 -4.81
N THR A 258 13.71 9.90 -6.13
CA THR A 258 12.65 10.17 -7.12
C THR A 258 11.33 9.47 -6.78
N SER A 259 11.42 8.34 -6.05
CA SER A 259 10.27 7.55 -5.61
C SER A 259 9.36 8.32 -4.64
N GLN A 260 9.93 9.01 -3.64
CA GLN A 260 9.14 9.74 -2.65
C GLN A 260 8.46 10.97 -3.23
N LEU A 261 9.11 11.63 -4.19
CA LEU A 261 8.55 12.77 -4.90
C LEU A 261 7.40 12.35 -5.82
N HIS A 262 7.53 11.23 -6.52
CA HIS A 262 6.43 10.72 -7.31
C HIS A 262 5.24 10.30 -6.42
N GLN A 263 5.54 9.65 -5.29
CA GLN A 263 4.53 9.23 -4.32
C GLN A 263 3.78 10.43 -3.72
N SER A 264 4.46 11.53 -3.39
CA SER A 264 3.80 12.71 -2.85
C SER A 264 2.88 13.39 -3.87
N ARG A 265 3.29 13.46 -5.14
CA ARG A 265 2.48 14.05 -6.22
C ARG A 265 1.23 13.23 -6.50
N ILE A 266 1.39 11.92 -6.68
CA ILE A 266 0.26 11.03 -6.91
C ILE A 266 -0.68 11.09 -5.72
N GLY A 267 -0.15 11.01 -4.50
CA GLY A 267 -0.97 11.05 -3.28
C GLY A 267 -1.78 12.34 -3.15
N LEU A 268 -1.18 13.50 -3.42
CA LEU A 268 -1.89 14.79 -3.35
C LEU A 268 -3.01 14.89 -4.40
N VAL A 269 -2.68 14.60 -5.66
CA VAL A 269 -3.64 14.71 -6.77
C VAL A 269 -4.77 13.69 -6.60
N SER A 270 -4.43 12.44 -6.23
CA SER A 270 -5.45 11.39 -6.06
C SER A 270 -6.46 11.75 -4.98
N GLN A 271 -6.02 12.26 -3.83
CA GLN A 271 -6.93 12.61 -2.74
C GLN A 271 -7.80 13.80 -3.09
N ALA A 272 -7.23 14.84 -3.70
CA ALA A 272 -7.99 16.01 -4.12
C ALA A 272 -9.09 15.63 -5.12
N VAL A 273 -8.75 14.80 -6.12
CA VAL A 273 -9.70 14.32 -7.13
C VAL A 273 -10.77 13.43 -6.52
N LEU A 274 -10.38 12.48 -5.65
CA LEU A 274 -11.34 11.57 -5.00
C LEU A 274 -12.31 12.33 -4.09
N LEU A 275 -11.81 13.25 -3.26
CA LEU A 275 -12.68 14.07 -2.39
C LEU A 275 -13.60 14.99 -3.21
N LEU A 276 -13.11 15.58 -4.31
CA LEU A 276 -13.93 16.39 -5.21
C LEU A 276 -15.06 15.55 -5.82
N PHE A 277 -14.75 14.35 -6.31
CA PHE A 277 -15.78 13.43 -6.81
C PHE A 277 -16.77 13.04 -5.71
N THR A 278 -16.30 12.75 -4.49
CA THR A 278 -17.20 12.47 -3.35
C THR A 278 -18.16 13.63 -3.11
N VAL A 279 -17.69 14.89 -3.12
CA VAL A 279 -18.58 16.06 -2.97
C VAL A 279 -19.62 16.12 -4.10
N VAL A 280 -19.20 15.94 -5.34
CA VAL A 280 -20.10 15.95 -6.51
C VAL A 280 -21.15 14.86 -6.40
N PHE A 281 -20.75 13.64 -6.02
CA PHE A 281 -21.68 12.53 -5.87
C PHE A 281 -22.65 12.72 -4.69
N ILE A 282 -22.19 13.21 -3.54
CA ILE A 282 -23.11 13.49 -2.42
C ILE A 282 -24.10 14.58 -2.81
N PHE A 283 -23.64 15.67 -3.45
CA PHE A 283 -24.52 16.74 -3.90
C PHE A 283 -25.53 16.27 -4.96
N SER A 284 -25.09 15.42 -5.89
CA SER A 284 -25.93 14.78 -6.90
C SER A 284 -26.95 13.81 -6.27
N ASP A 285 -26.59 13.13 -5.19
CA ASP A 285 -27.49 12.25 -4.44
C ASP A 285 -28.55 13.04 -3.69
N SER A 286 -28.17 14.17 -3.06
CA SER A 286 -29.10 15.10 -2.41
C SER A 286 -30.10 15.74 -3.38
N LEU A 287 -29.74 15.89 -4.66
CA LEU A 287 -30.63 16.33 -5.74
C LEU A 287 -31.32 15.16 -6.48
N GLY A 288 -31.30 13.96 -5.89
CA GLY A 288 -31.79 12.72 -6.49
C GLY A 288 -33.20 12.80 -7.04
N ASP A 289 -34.11 13.47 -6.33
CA ASP A 289 -35.52 13.59 -6.72
C ASP A 289 -35.73 14.26 -8.09
N LEU A 290 -34.79 15.11 -8.52
CA LEU A 290 -34.88 15.85 -9.78
C LEU A 290 -34.48 15.04 -11.02
N TRP A 291 -33.61 14.04 -10.83
CA TRP A 291 -32.96 13.33 -11.94
C TRP A 291 -33.15 11.81 -11.90
N LYS A 292 -33.23 11.17 -10.72
CA LYS A 292 -33.35 9.71 -10.60
C LYS A 292 -34.61 9.18 -11.30
N ALA A 293 -35.72 9.91 -11.26
CA ALA A 293 -36.96 9.56 -11.96
C ALA A 293 -36.86 9.65 -13.50
N LYS A 294 -35.87 10.37 -14.04
CA LYS A 294 -35.70 10.58 -15.49
C LYS A 294 -34.69 9.63 -16.12
N VAL A 295 -33.98 8.83 -15.32
CA VAL A 295 -32.84 8.03 -15.75
C VAL A 295 -33.12 6.54 -15.52
N PRO A 296 -32.87 5.67 -16.52
CA PRO A 296 -33.15 4.24 -16.38
C PRO A 296 -32.32 3.58 -15.28
N VAL A 297 -32.84 2.51 -14.67
CA VAL A 297 -32.18 1.76 -13.57
C VAL A 297 -30.73 1.41 -13.86
N ILE A 298 -30.37 1.03 -15.09
CA ILE A 298 -28.99 0.59 -15.38
C ILE A 298 -27.97 1.71 -15.20
N SER A 299 -28.33 2.93 -15.58
CA SER A 299 -27.49 4.12 -15.37
C SER A 299 -27.45 4.51 -13.89
N ARG A 300 -28.57 4.36 -13.16
CA ARG A 300 -28.62 4.53 -11.70
C ARG A 300 -27.72 3.51 -10.98
N ASN A 301 -27.69 2.27 -11.43
CA ASN A 301 -26.83 1.22 -10.89
C ASN A 301 -25.35 1.52 -11.12
N CYS A 302 -24.98 1.97 -12.33
CA CYS A 302 -23.63 2.41 -12.62
C CYS A 302 -23.21 3.57 -11.69
N TYR A 303 -24.07 4.58 -11.55
CA TYR A 303 -23.85 5.70 -10.63
C TYR A 303 -23.60 5.22 -9.19
N ASN A 304 -24.46 4.33 -8.66
CA ASN A 304 -24.34 3.81 -7.31
C ASN A 304 -23.02 3.05 -7.09
N ILE A 305 -22.63 2.18 -8.04
CA ILE A 305 -21.37 1.44 -7.94
C ILE A 305 -20.18 2.39 -8.00
N VAL A 306 -20.14 3.31 -8.95
CA VAL A 306 -19.04 4.28 -9.09
C VAL A 306 -18.91 5.14 -7.84
N PHE A 307 -20.03 5.59 -7.27
CA PHE A 307 -20.03 6.34 -6.02
C PHE A 307 -19.36 5.56 -4.89
N ARG A 308 -19.74 4.29 -4.68
CA ARG A 308 -19.11 3.42 -3.66
C ARG A 308 -17.63 3.16 -3.93
N VAL A 309 -17.23 3.04 -5.19
CA VAL A 309 -15.81 2.88 -5.57
C VAL A 309 -15.00 4.13 -5.23
N VAL A 310 -15.56 5.32 -5.44
CA VAL A 310 -14.92 6.59 -5.03
C VAL A 310 -14.79 6.66 -3.51
N GLU A 311 -15.83 6.34 -2.74
CA GLU A 311 -15.77 6.29 -1.27
C GLU A 311 -14.67 5.34 -0.77
N MET A 312 -14.61 4.13 -1.34
CA MET A 312 -13.53 3.18 -1.09
C MET A 312 -12.16 3.78 -1.40
N GLY A 313 -12.03 4.50 -2.53
CA GLY A 313 -10.80 5.18 -2.93
C GLY A 313 -10.32 6.19 -1.88
N VAL A 314 -11.22 7.02 -1.34
CA VAL A 314 -10.88 8.00 -0.29
C VAL A 314 -10.40 7.29 0.97
N ALA A 315 -11.05 6.20 1.37
CA ALA A 315 -10.63 5.40 2.52
C ALA A 315 -9.26 4.73 2.31
N LEU A 316 -9.04 4.14 1.13
CA LEU A 316 -7.80 3.45 0.76
C LEU A 316 -6.59 4.38 0.70
N TRP A 317 -6.81 5.66 0.41
CA TRP A 317 -5.73 6.64 0.30
C TRP A 317 -4.89 6.76 1.59
N PHE A 318 -5.52 6.75 2.77
CA PHE A 318 -4.82 6.89 4.05
C PHE A 318 -3.76 5.79 4.29
N PRO A 319 -4.10 4.48 4.29
CA PRO A 319 -3.11 3.43 4.49
C PRO A 319 -2.05 3.36 3.37
N CYS A 320 -2.38 3.80 2.15
CA CYS A 320 -1.42 3.88 1.04
C CYS A 320 -0.38 4.99 1.25
N VAL A 321 -0.81 6.18 1.67
CA VAL A 321 0.12 7.30 1.90
C VAL A 321 0.91 7.11 3.20
N LEU A 322 0.32 6.48 4.21
CA LEU A 322 0.96 6.19 5.49
C LEU A 322 1.75 4.87 5.52
N TRP A 323 2.02 4.26 4.36
CA TRP A 323 2.62 2.92 4.24
C TRP A 323 3.82 2.61 5.16
N ASN A 324 4.70 3.60 5.41
CA ASN A 324 5.87 3.47 6.26
C ASN A 324 5.54 3.73 7.75
N CYS A 325 4.81 2.79 8.35
CA CYS A 325 4.40 2.83 9.76
C CYS A 325 5.56 2.73 10.78
N VAL A 326 6.73 2.21 10.37
CA VAL A 326 7.89 2.01 11.26
C VAL A 326 8.75 3.26 11.37
N ARG A 327 8.86 4.05 10.28
CA ARG A 327 9.68 5.26 10.21
C ARG A 327 8.84 6.44 9.73
N PRO A 328 8.00 7.03 10.59
CA PRO A 328 7.10 8.12 10.19
C PRO A 328 7.83 9.35 9.66
N GLU A 329 9.08 9.52 10.05
CA GLU A 329 9.93 10.63 9.63
C GLU A 329 10.30 10.59 8.15
N GLN A 330 10.06 9.48 7.46
CA GLN A 330 10.27 9.31 6.03
C GLN A 330 8.97 9.54 5.23
N LEU A 331 7.84 9.79 5.89
CA LEU A 331 6.56 10.03 5.23
C LEU A 331 6.48 11.50 4.80
N TRP A 332 6.34 11.72 3.49
CA TRP A 332 6.22 13.05 2.90
C TRP A 332 5.04 13.85 3.48
N ILE A 333 3.93 13.17 3.80
CA ILE A 333 2.71 13.80 4.35
C ILE A 333 2.91 14.35 5.77
N LEU A 334 3.75 13.68 6.57
CA LEU A 334 4.01 14.02 7.98
C LEU A 334 5.29 14.85 8.16
N ASN A 335 6.17 14.90 7.16
CA ASN A 335 7.42 15.65 7.24
C ASN A 335 7.84 16.26 5.89
N PRO A 336 7.07 17.22 5.35
CA PRO A 336 7.41 17.88 4.09
C PRO A 336 8.73 18.67 4.21
N ARG A 337 9.07 19.18 5.42
CA ARG A 337 10.28 19.99 5.67
C ARG A 337 11.59 19.19 5.68
N LYS A 338 11.61 17.89 6.05
CA LYS A 338 12.85 17.08 5.99
C LYS A 338 13.28 16.79 4.55
N LEU A 339 12.33 16.77 3.61
CA LEU A 339 12.64 16.77 2.18
C LEU A 339 13.38 18.06 1.80
N LEU A 340 12.90 19.21 2.28
CA LEU A 340 13.48 20.54 2.03
C LEU A 340 14.85 20.72 2.71
N ARG A 341 14.99 20.39 4.01
CA ARG A 341 16.25 20.51 4.76
C ARG A 341 17.38 19.63 4.21
N LYS A 342 17.06 18.42 3.72
CA LYS A 342 18.06 17.56 3.06
C LYS A 342 18.57 18.18 1.76
N LEU A 343 17.75 18.99 1.09
CA LEU A 343 18.14 19.74 -0.10
C LEU A 343 18.94 21.00 0.27
N GLU A 344 18.56 21.72 1.33
CA GLU A 344 19.30 22.90 1.84
C GLU A 344 20.72 22.54 2.32
N ILE A 345 20.87 21.49 3.14
CA ILE A 345 22.20 21.03 3.61
C ILE A 345 23.06 20.62 2.42
N LYS A 346 22.46 19.98 1.41
CA LYS A 346 23.17 19.57 0.20
C LYS A 346 23.54 20.76 -0.69
N LYS A 347 22.70 21.81 -0.74
CA LYS A 347 22.98 23.09 -1.39
C LYS A 347 24.16 23.81 -0.73
N GLN A 348 24.21 23.84 0.62
CA GLN A 348 25.34 24.42 1.35
C GLN A 348 26.65 23.64 1.12
N ILE A 349 26.60 22.31 1.09
CA ILE A 349 27.79 21.49 0.77
C ILE A 349 28.27 21.74 -0.67
N HIS A 350 27.35 21.90 -1.63
CA HIS A 350 27.71 22.17 -3.03
C HIS A 350 28.19 23.62 -3.26
N SER A 351 27.66 24.61 -2.52
CA SER A 351 28.11 26.00 -2.62
C SER A 351 29.44 26.26 -1.93
N VAL A 352 29.81 25.46 -0.92
CA VAL A 352 31.14 25.52 -0.29
C VAL A 352 32.19 24.75 -1.12
N GLY A 353 31.77 23.79 -1.94
CA GLY A 353 32.65 22.97 -2.78
C GLY A 353 33.10 23.61 -4.10
N GLU A 354 32.52 24.73 -4.54
CA GLU A 354 32.87 25.40 -5.80
C GLU A 354 33.78 26.61 -5.62
N ASP A 355 33.88 27.20 -4.41
CA ASP A 355 34.71 28.40 -4.15
C ASP A 355 35.89 28.18 -3.17
N GLU A 356 36.08 27.01 -2.56
CA GLU A 356 37.23 26.70 -1.67
C GLU A 356 38.06 25.47 -2.11
N ALA A 357 38.19 25.24 -3.42
CA ALA A 357 39.11 24.23 -3.96
C ALA A 357 40.45 24.79 -4.46
N LEU A 358 40.84 25.99 -4.03
CA LEU A 358 42.17 26.56 -4.24
C LEU A 358 42.60 27.30 -2.96
N VAL A 359 43.76 26.89 -2.41
CA VAL A 359 44.36 27.29 -1.11
C VAL A 359 43.78 26.49 0.05
N SER A 360 44.46 25.49 0.63
CA SER A 360 45.83 25.54 1.13
C SER A 360 46.58 24.21 0.94
N SER A 361 47.68 24.28 0.20
CA SER A 361 48.74 23.29 0.23
C SER A 361 49.72 23.61 1.37
N ALA A 362 50.14 22.55 2.06
CA ALA A 362 51.41 22.37 2.75
C ALA A 362 51.82 23.36 3.87
N LYS A 363 51.81 22.85 5.12
CA LYS A 363 53.01 22.97 5.96
C LYS A 363 53.15 21.80 6.94
N GLU A 364 54.32 21.19 6.80
CA GLU A 364 54.94 20.07 7.50
C GLU A 364 55.36 20.43 8.93
N ILE A 365 55.24 19.49 9.89
CA ILE A 365 56.21 19.30 10.99
C ILE A 365 56.48 17.80 11.17
N THR A 366 57.78 17.55 11.21
CA THR A 366 58.60 16.35 11.10
C THR A 366 58.74 15.59 12.45
N ILE A 367 58.74 14.24 12.40
CA ILE A 367 59.61 13.22 13.06
C ILE A 367 60.02 13.48 14.55
N VAL A 368 59.76 12.59 15.52
CA VAL A 368 60.58 11.41 15.93
C VAL A 368 59.75 10.49 16.83
N LYS A 369 59.62 9.20 16.46
CA LYS A 369 60.10 8.07 17.28
C LYS A 369 60.12 6.78 16.46
N ALA A 370 61.30 6.47 15.93
CA ALA A 370 61.64 5.13 15.49
C ALA A 370 61.90 4.24 16.72
N GLY A 371 61.49 2.98 16.63
CA GLY A 371 61.97 1.95 17.56
C GLY A 371 61.10 0.71 17.61
N LEU A 372 61.56 -0.34 16.94
CA LEU A 372 61.29 -1.77 17.20
C LEU A 372 60.08 -2.40 16.48
N SER A 373 60.33 -3.01 15.32
CA SER A 373 60.28 -4.48 15.21
C SER A 373 60.81 -4.96 13.86
N LYS A 374 61.57 -6.04 13.97
CA LYS A 374 62.24 -6.78 12.90
C LYS A 374 61.26 -7.29 11.85
N SER A 375 61.79 -7.46 10.64
CA SER A 375 61.30 -8.32 9.57
C SER A 375 60.45 -9.51 10.04
N LEU A 376 59.15 -9.41 9.83
CA LEU A 376 58.26 -10.55 9.68
C LEU A 376 57.57 -10.35 8.34
N GLU A 377 57.61 -11.35 7.47
CA GLU A 377 56.97 -11.32 6.14
C GLU A 377 55.54 -10.79 6.28
N LYS A 378 55.27 -9.62 5.68
CA LYS A 378 53.91 -9.05 5.66
C LYS A 378 53.02 -10.01 4.89
N ILE A 379 52.11 -10.67 5.59
CA ILE A 379 51.05 -11.46 4.99
C ILE A 379 50.18 -10.50 4.15
N PRO A 380 49.88 -10.80 2.88
CA PRO A 380 49.06 -9.93 2.05
C PRO A 380 47.63 -9.84 2.61
N GLU A 381 47.21 -8.64 3.02
CA GLU A 381 45.88 -8.37 3.56
C GLU A 381 44.91 -7.96 2.44
N CYS A 382 43.65 -8.39 2.56
CA CYS A 382 42.60 -7.99 1.62
C CYS A 382 42.30 -6.49 1.75
N TRP A 383 42.43 -5.69 0.69
CA TRP A 383 42.20 -4.24 0.76
C TRP A 383 40.75 -3.82 1.08
N ILE A 384 39.78 -4.76 1.02
CA ILE A 384 38.37 -4.49 1.36
C ILE A 384 38.10 -4.75 2.85
N CYS A 385 38.52 -5.90 3.38
CA CYS A 385 38.18 -6.32 4.74
C CYS A 385 39.34 -6.23 5.74
N TYR A 386 40.57 -5.99 5.27
CA TYR A 386 41.80 -5.87 6.08
C TYR A 386 42.03 -7.05 7.04
N ASP A 387 41.51 -8.23 6.67
CA ASP A 387 41.55 -9.44 7.48
C ASP A 387 42.16 -10.57 6.64
N PRO A 388 43.40 -11.02 6.90
CA PRO A 388 44.08 -12.07 6.13
C PRO A 388 43.70 -13.50 6.56
N GLU A 389 43.08 -13.69 7.74
CA GLU A 389 42.77 -15.02 8.30
C GLU A 389 41.33 -15.46 8.00
N ARG A 390 40.61 -14.65 7.22
CA ARG A 390 39.19 -14.83 6.94
C ARG A 390 38.92 -15.93 5.90
N LEU A 391 38.81 -17.18 6.37
CA LEU A 391 38.61 -18.38 5.53
C LEU A 391 37.21 -18.50 4.88
N ASP A 392 36.19 -17.76 5.33
CA ASP A 392 34.82 -17.82 4.79
C ASP A 392 34.62 -17.06 3.47
N CYS A 393 35.60 -16.23 3.06
CA CYS A 393 35.48 -15.32 1.91
C CYS A 393 36.18 -15.79 0.62
N GLY A 394 36.64 -17.04 0.60
CA GLY A 394 37.41 -17.59 -0.52
C GLY A 394 38.86 -17.10 -0.58
N PRO A 395 39.67 -17.59 -1.53
CA PRO A 395 41.09 -17.28 -1.59
C PRO A 395 41.36 -15.80 -1.96
N LEU A 396 42.52 -15.31 -1.52
CA LEU A 396 43.09 -14.03 -1.97
C LEU A 396 43.45 -14.13 -3.47
N ILE A 397 42.94 -13.21 -4.26
CA ILE A 397 43.17 -13.09 -5.70
C ILE A 397 43.78 -11.73 -6.05
N GLN A 398 44.46 -11.66 -7.18
CA GLN A 398 44.96 -10.42 -7.78
C GLN A 398 44.16 -10.15 -9.07
N PRO A 399 43.05 -9.40 -8.99
CA PRO A 399 42.12 -9.24 -10.11
C PRO A 399 42.59 -8.18 -11.13
N CYS A 400 43.65 -7.43 -10.84
CA CYS A 400 44.13 -6.32 -11.67
C CYS A 400 45.65 -6.10 -11.51
N LYS A 401 46.22 -5.19 -12.31
CA LYS A 401 47.67 -4.90 -12.37
C LYS A 401 48.18 -3.93 -11.28
N CYS A 402 47.36 -3.61 -10.29
CA CYS A 402 47.79 -2.80 -9.15
C CYS A 402 48.94 -3.50 -8.39
N ARG A 403 49.80 -2.72 -7.72
CA ARG A 403 50.92 -3.19 -6.91
C ARG A 403 50.75 -2.76 -5.45
N GLY A 404 51.40 -3.48 -4.53
CA GLY A 404 51.33 -3.19 -3.10
C GLY A 404 50.00 -3.62 -2.47
N ASP A 405 49.63 -2.98 -1.36
CA ASP A 405 48.52 -3.41 -0.49
C ASP A 405 47.13 -3.36 -1.18
N VAL A 406 46.99 -2.58 -2.26
CA VAL A 406 45.72 -2.45 -3.02
C VAL A 406 45.58 -3.50 -4.13
N SER A 407 46.53 -4.43 -4.26
CA SER A 407 46.55 -5.43 -5.33
C SER A 407 45.80 -6.72 -4.98
N VAL A 408 45.64 -7.04 -3.69
CA VAL A 408 45.16 -8.35 -3.21
C VAL A 408 43.79 -8.23 -2.54
N VAL A 409 42.86 -9.10 -2.91
CA VAL A 409 41.48 -9.09 -2.38
C VAL A 409 40.90 -10.50 -2.33
N HIS A 410 40.05 -10.79 -1.36
CA HIS A 410 39.30 -12.06 -1.37
C HIS A 410 38.33 -12.13 -2.55
N HIS A 411 38.20 -13.32 -3.14
CA HIS A 411 37.28 -13.57 -4.24
C HIS A 411 35.84 -13.12 -3.91
N GLU A 412 35.32 -13.48 -2.73
CA GLU A 412 33.93 -13.15 -2.36
C GLU A 412 33.78 -11.66 -1.95
N CYS A 413 34.83 -11.02 -1.39
CA CYS A 413 34.80 -9.59 -1.08
C CYS A 413 34.73 -8.73 -2.35
N LEU A 414 35.53 -9.06 -3.38
CA LEU A 414 35.48 -8.34 -4.65
C LEU A 414 34.16 -8.57 -5.38
N LYS A 415 33.66 -9.81 -5.36
CA LYS A 415 32.36 -10.18 -5.94
C LYS A 415 31.21 -9.44 -5.27
N GLN A 416 31.22 -9.32 -3.95
CA GLN A 416 30.24 -8.52 -3.21
C GLN A 416 30.31 -7.05 -3.64
N TRP A 417 31.51 -6.48 -3.69
CA TRP A 417 31.74 -5.09 -4.10
C TRP A 417 31.25 -4.82 -5.53
N LEU A 418 31.48 -5.74 -6.48
CA LEU A 418 31.02 -5.63 -7.86
C LEU A 418 29.49 -5.71 -7.98
N VAL A 419 28.84 -6.59 -7.21
CA VAL A 419 27.37 -6.73 -7.24
C VAL A 419 26.69 -5.50 -6.63
N GLU A 420 27.21 -4.98 -5.52
CA GLU A 420 26.72 -3.76 -4.89
C GLU A 420 26.98 -2.52 -5.76
N SER A 421 28.11 -2.47 -6.47
CA SER A 421 28.47 -1.37 -7.35
C SER A 421 27.86 -1.46 -8.76
N SER A 422 27.11 -2.52 -9.08
CA SER A 422 26.58 -2.79 -10.44
C SER A 422 25.65 -1.71 -11.02
N SER A 423 25.20 -0.75 -10.22
CA SER A 423 24.48 0.44 -10.67
C SER A 423 25.35 1.48 -11.40
N HIS A 424 26.69 1.38 -11.28
CA HIS A 424 27.63 2.27 -11.95
C HIS A 424 28.28 1.56 -13.16
N PRO A 425 28.31 2.18 -14.35
CA PRO A 425 28.84 1.56 -15.57
C PRO A 425 30.34 1.25 -15.49
N ASP A 426 31.09 1.94 -14.62
CA ASP A 426 32.54 1.72 -14.40
C ASP A 426 32.85 0.71 -13.30
N ALA A 427 31.84 0.08 -12.69
CA ALA A 427 32.04 -0.85 -11.58
C ALA A 427 32.80 -2.12 -11.97
N THR A 428 32.81 -2.49 -13.26
CA THR A 428 33.53 -3.66 -13.78
C THR A 428 35.01 -3.39 -14.06
N LYS A 429 35.52 -2.20 -13.71
CA LYS A 429 36.92 -1.81 -13.87
C LYS A 429 37.53 -1.41 -12.53
N CYS A 430 38.84 -1.59 -12.41
CA CYS A 430 39.57 -1.13 -11.24
C CYS A 430 39.62 0.41 -11.21
N LYS A 431 39.25 1.04 -10.09
CA LYS A 431 39.27 2.50 -9.95
C LYS A 431 40.69 3.11 -9.94
N VAL A 432 41.71 2.30 -9.67
CA VAL A 432 43.09 2.76 -9.54
C VAL A 432 43.84 2.60 -10.87
N CYS A 433 43.87 1.40 -11.44
CA CYS A 433 44.61 1.13 -12.69
C CYS A 433 43.72 1.15 -13.95
N ASN A 434 42.41 1.32 -13.81
CA ASN A 434 41.43 1.33 -14.91
C ASN A 434 41.34 0.04 -15.75
N GLU A 435 41.99 -1.04 -15.31
CA GLU A 435 41.92 -2.35 -15.96
C GLU A 435 40.53 -2.98 -15.74
N SER A 436 39.94 -3.55 -16.79
CA SER A 436 38.68 -4.30 -16.71
C SER A 436 38.88 -5.65 -16.02
N TYR A 437 38.05 -5.97 -15.04
CA TYR A 437 38.05 -7.27 -14.40
C TYR A 437 37.55 -8.35 -15.38
N GLU A 438 38.27 -9.46 -15.49
CA GLU A 438 37.84 -10.61 -16.29
C GLU A 438 36.74 -11.39 -15.55
N LEU A 439 35.50 -11.25 -16.02
CA LEU A 439 34.33 -11.87 -15.43
C LEU A 439 33.82 -12.99 -16.33
N GLN A 440 33.80 -14.23 -15.82
CA GLN A 440 33.07 -15.32 -16.46
C GLN A 440 31.60 -15.21 -16.05
N GLN A 441 30.78 -14.62 -16.92
CA GLN A 441 29.33 -14.56 -16.75
C GLN A 441 28.72 -15.88 -17.25
N ASN A 442 28.39 -16.78 -16.32
CA ASN A 442 27.57 -17.93 -16.67
C ASN A 442 26.10 -17.51 -16.78
N THR A 443 25.34 -18.14 -17.68
CA THR A 443 23.91 -17.91 -17.83
C THR A 443 23.21 -18.05 -16.48
N ILE A 444 22.40 -17.06 -16.10
CA ILE A 444 21.67 -17.03 -14.83
C ILE A 444 20.65 -18.16 -14.81
N TRP A 445 21.06 -19.31 -14.29
CA TRP A 445 20.19 -20.49 -14.15
C TRP A 445 19.56 -20.45 -12.75
N LEU A 446 18.36 -19.85 -12.66
CA LEU A 446 17.58 -19.71 -11.41
C LEU A 446 17.58 -20.98 -10.52
N PRO A 447 17.39 -22.20 -11.05
CA PRO A 447 17.27 -23.41 -10.23
C PRO A 447 18.52 -23.75 -9.42
N LYS A 448 19.73 -23.33 -9.84
CA LYS A 448 20.97 -23.64 -9.12
C LYS A 448 21.18 -22.79 -7.86
N GLY A 449 20.48 -21.65 -7.73
CA GLY A 449 20.54 -20.77 -6.56
C GLY A 449 19.51 -21.07 -5.46
N LEU A 450 18.55 -21.97 -5.72
CA LEU A 450 17.50 -22.33 -4.76
C LEU A 450 17.89 -23.62 -4.01
N THR A 451 18.21 -23.47 -2.72
CA THR A 451 18.44 -24.63 -1.84
C THR A 451 17.14 -25.42 -1.61
N PRO A 452 17.18 -26.72 -1.30
CA PRO A 452 15.99 -27.54 -1.04
C PRO A 452 15.10 -26.97 0.07
N MET A 453 15.70 -26.30 1.06
CA MET A 453 14.98 -25.58 2.12
C MET A 453 14.10 -24.43 1.57
N HIS A 454 14.52 -23.76 0.47
CA HIS A 454 13.71 -22.69 -0.14
C HIS A 454 12.51 -23.26 -0.90
N TRP A 455 12.69 -24.38 -1.60
CA TRP A 455 11.58 -25.09 -2.25
C TRP A 455 10.56 -25.60 -1.25
N MET A 456 11.00 -26.18 -0.13
CA MET A 456 10.12 -26.59 0.97
C MET A 456 9.33 -25.41 1.54
N LYS A 457 10.01 -24.28 1.80
CA LYS A 457 9.37 -23.06 2.30
C LYS A 457 8.35 -22.49 1.29
N THR A 458 8.68 -22.45 0.01
CA THR A 458 7.78 -21.99 -1.05
C THR A 458 6.56 -22.91 -1.18
N GLY A 459 6.76 -24.23 -1.15
CA GLY A 459 5.69 -25.22 -1.17
C GLY A 459 4.75 -25.09 0.04
N ALA A 460 5.29 -24.86 1.24
CA ALA A 460 4.50 -24.61 2.44
C ALA A 460 3.63 -23.34 2.31
N ILE A 461 4.18 -22.24 1.78
CA ILE A 461 3.41 -21.00 1.57
C ILE A 461 2.27 -21.21 0.57
N ILE A 462 2.53 -21.92 -0.53
CA ILE A 462 1.50 -22.24 -1.55
C ILE A 462 0.42 -23.15 -0.96
N SER A 463 0.80 -24.16 -0.18
CA SER A 463 -0.16 -25.04 0.49
C SER A 463 -1.08 -24.27 1.43
N VAL A 464 -0.53 -23.39 2.27
CA VAL A 464 -1.33 -22.52 3.15
C VAL A 464 -2.29 -21.65 2.34
N MET A 465 -1.81 -21.07 1.25
CA MET A 465 -2.63 -20.24 0.36
C MET A 465 -3.82 -21.03 -0.22
N CYS A 466 -3.57 -22.23 -0.74
CA CYS A 466 -4.63 -23.08 -1.31
C CYS A 466 -5.63 -23.57 -0.25
N SER A 467 -5.15 -24.01 0.92
CA SER A 467 -6.01 -24.48 2.01
C SER A 467 -6.95 -23.38 2.51
N TYR A 468 -6.46 -22.14 2.57
CA TYR A 468 -7.28 -21.02 3.02
C TYR A 468 -8.38 -20.66 2.00
N VAL A 469 -8.05 -20.65 0.71
CA VAL A 469 -9.03 -20.42 -0.35
C VAL A 469 -10.10 -21.52 -0.35
N ALA A 470 -9.70 -22.79 -0.25
CA ALA A 470 -10.63 -23.91 -0.15
C ALA A 470 -11.52 -23.82 1.09
N GLY A 471 -10.95 -23.47 2.25
CA GLY A 471 -11.70 -23.23 3.47
C GLY A 471 -12.74 -22.12 3.31
N ALA A 472 -12.36 -20.98 2.74
CA ALA A 472 -13.29 -19.88 2.51
C ALA A 472 -14.43 -20.27 1.55
N CYS A 473 -14.14 -21.00 0.47
CA CYS A 473 -15.17 -21.53 -0.42
C CYS A 473 -16.15 -22.45 0.33
N PHE A 474 -15.65 -23.32 1.20
CA PHE A 474 -16.47 -24.19 2.03
C PHE A 474 -17.37 -23.39 2.99
N PHE A 475 -16.81 -22.44 3.74
CA PHE A 475 -17.59 -21.61 4.67
C PHE A 475 -18.64 -20.74 3.95
N ILE A 476 -18.32 -20.22 2.77
CA ILE A 476 -19.26 -19.43 1.95
C ILE A 476 -20.44 -20.28 1.48
N GLN A 477 -20.24 -21.56 1.21
CA GLN A 477 -21.30 -22.50 0.82
C GLN A 477 -22.08 -23.04 2.03
N ALA A 478 -21.43 -23.18 3.18
CA ALA A 478 -22.03 -23.79 4.37
C ALA A 478 -22.92 -22.84 5.19
N PHE A 479 -22.67 -21.53 5.13
CA PHE A 479 -23.38 -20.54 5.96
C PHE A 479 -24.05 -19.46 5.11
N GLU A 480 -25.35 -19.22 5.35
CA GLU A 480 -26.14 -18.20 4.65
C GLU A 480 -25.92 -16.79 5.24
N ASN A 481 -25.48 -16.69 6.50
CA ASN A 481 -25.22 -15.42 7.18
C ASN A 481 -24.15 -14.58 6.47
N VAL A 482 -24.53 -13.36 6.03
CA VAL A 482 -23.63 -12.44 5.31
C VAL A 482 -22.36 -12.13 6.10
N GLY A 483 -22.46 -11.88 7.41
CA GLY A 483 -21.29 -11.62 8.25
C GLY A 483 -20.25 -12.75 8.22
N ILE A 484 -20.69 -14.02 8.23
CA ILE A 484 -19.79 -15.19 8.20
C ILE A 484 -19.14 -15.31 6.81
N ARG A 485 -19.91 -15.12 5.74
CA ARG A 485 -19.41 -15.15 4.36
C ARG A 485 -18.37 -14.06 4.11
N THR A 486 -18.65 -12.84 4.60
CA THR A 486 -17.73 -11.71 4.57
C THR A 486 -16.46 -12.00 5.35
N LEU A 487 -16.57 -12.55 6.57
CA LEU A 487 -15.41 -12.90 7.40
C LEU A 487 -14.52 -13.90 6.68
N ALA A 488 -15.10 -14.99 6.15
CA ALA A 488 -14.39 -16.05 5.45
C ALA A 488 -13.71 -15.55 4.16
N GLY A 489 -14.43 -14.75 3.35
CA GLY A 489 -13.88 -14.17 2.13
C GLY A 489 -12.76 -13.14 2.42
N GLY A 490 -12.98 -12.24 3.37
CA GLY A 490 -12.03 -11.19 3.72
C GLY A 490 -10.76 -11.74 4.37
N SER A 491 -10.89 -12.73 5.25
CA SER A 491 -9.73 -13.38 5.85
C SER A 491 -8.91 -14.16 4.81
N ALA A 492 -9.55 -14.69 3.76
CA ALA A 492 -8.86 -15.37 2.66
C ALA A 492 -8.05 -14.43 1.80
N ILE A 493 -8.62 -13.29 1.42
CA ILE A 493 -7.91 -12.27 0.67
C ILE A 493 -6.68 -11.79 1.45
N LEU A 494 -6.80 -11.60 2.77
CA LEU A 494 -5.69 -11.17 3.61
C LEU A 494 -4.58 -12.21 3.70
N VAL A 495 -4.91 -13.49 3.89
CA VAL A 495 -3.91 -14.57 3.91
C VAL A 495 -3.25 -14.75 2.55
N VAL A 496 -4.01 -14.71 1.46
CA VAL A 496 -3.48 -14.76 0.08
C VAL A 496 -2.50 -13.61 -0.15
N TYR A 497 -2.86 -12.38 0.24
CA TYR A 497 -1.98 -11.23 0.13
C TYR A 497 -0.67 -11.41 0.91
N VAL A 498 -0.74 -11.89 2.16
CA VAL A 498 0.45 -12.17 2.97
C VAL A 498 1.31 -13.25 2.33
N CYS A 499 0.71 -14.35 1.85
CA CYS A 499 1.40 -15.42 1.14
C CYS A 499 2.10 -14.92 -0.13
N LEU A 500 1.42 -14.14 -0.97
CA LEU A 500 2.01 -13.53 -2.18
C LEU A 500 3.20 -12.63 -1.83
N ARG A 501 3.10 -11.84 -0.76
CA ARG A 501 4.20 -11.00 -0.31
C ARG A 501 5.40 -11.82 0.17
N LEU A 502 5.15 -12.89 0.92
CA LEU A 502 6.20 -13.80 1.39
C LEU A 502 6.87 -14.56 0.24
N LEU A 503 6.09 -14.95 -0.78
CA LEU A 503 6.60 -15.54 -2.02
C LEU A 503 7.48 -14.52 -2.76
N GLY A 504 7.02 -13.28 -2.93
CA GLY A 504 7.79 -12.21 -3.57
C GLY A 504 9.15 -11.98 -2.91
N PHE A 505 9.21 -11.90 -1.58
CA PHE A 505 10.49 -11.78 -0.86
C PHE A 505 11.37 -13.02 -1.01
N SER A 506 10.79 -14.21 -1.04
CA SER A 506 11.54 -15.46 -1.18
C SER A 506 12.12 -15.59 -2.59
N ILE A 507 11.37 -15.20 -3.62
CA ILE A 507 11.81 -15.14 -5.02
C ILE A 507 12.90 -14.09 -5.18
N LEU A 508 12.72 -12.88 -4.64
CA LEU A 508 13.73 -11.82 -4.74
C LEU A 508 15.06 -12.23 -4.10
N LYS A 509 15.02 -12.86 -2.91
CA LYS A 509 16.23 -13.40 -2.26
C LYS A 509 16.87 -14.53 -3.08
N GLY A 510 16.07 -15.41 -3.66
CA GLY A 510 16.55 -16.46 -4.56
C GLY A 510 17.20 -15.89 -5.81
N TYR A 511 16.59 -14.88 -6.43
CA TYR A 511 17.12 -14.16 -7.58
C TYR A 511 18.44 -13.45 -7.28
N GLN A 512 18.51 -12.73 -6.15
CA GLN A 512 19.74 -12.08 -5.71
C GLN A 512 20.86 -13.12 -5.53
N ARG A 513 20.58 -14.24 -4.84
CA ARG A 513 21.56 -15.33 -4.67
C ARG A 513 21.99 -15.93 -6.00
N ALA A 514 21.07 -16.20 -6.92
CA ALA A 514 21.40 -16.72 -8.25
C ALA A 514 22.25 -15.72 -9.07
N LYS A 515 21.95 -14.41 -8.97
CA LYS A 515 22.77 -13.33 -9.54
C LYS A 515 24.18 -13.33 -8.95
N PHE A 516 24.31 -13.45 -7.62
CA PHE A 516 25.60 -13.58 -6.94
C PHE A 516 26.36 -14.83 -7.42
N SER A 517 25.71 -16.00 -7.52
CA SER A 517 26.36 -17.24 -7.94
C SER A 517 26.77 -17.30 -9.42
N ALA A 518 26.16 -16.49 -10.29
CA ALA A 518 26.44 -16.47 -11.73
C ALA A 518 27.74 -15.74 -12.10
N VAL A 519 28.28 -14.92 -11.19
CA VAL A 519 29.50 -14.14 -11.41
C VAL A 519 30.71 -14.88 -10.82
N LYS A 520 31.60 -15.36 -11.69
CA LYS A 520 32.92 -15.87 -11.29
C LYS A 520 34.01 -14.95 -11.81
N ILE A 521 34.79 -14.38 -10.89
CA ILE A 521 35.94 -13.53 -11.22
C ILE A 521 37.15 -14.42 -11.50
N LEU A 522 37.84 -14.18 -12.60
CA LEU A 522 39.10 -14.84 -12.95
C LEU A 522 40.27 -14.09 -12.31
N ASN A 523 41.28 -14.84 -11.86
CA ASN A 523 42.52 -14.25 -11.37
C ASN A 523 43.37 -13.81 -12.58
N HIS A 524 43.97 -12.63 -12.53
CA HIS A 524 44.87 -12.17 -13.59
C HIS A 524 46.20 -12.93 -13.44
N ASN A 525 46.29 -14.13 -14.02
CA ASN A 525 47.52 -14.90 -14.04
C ASN A 525 48.57 -14.19 -14.89
N LEU A 526 49.73 -13.93 -14.28
CA LEU A 526 50.97 -13.60 -14.96
C LEU A 526 51.32 -14.76 -15.90
N ASN A 527 51.08 -14.57 -17.21
CA ASN A 527 51.65 -15.46 -18.21
C ASN A 527 53.18 -15.27 -18.24
N GLY A 528 53.89 -16.23 -17.66
CA GLY A 528 55.33 -16.40 -17.74
C GLY A 528 55.71 -17.57 -16.83
N GLY A 529 55.70 -18.79 -17.39
CA GLY A 529 55.67 -20.03 -16.63
C GLY A 529 56.78 -20.23 -15.61
N GLN A 530 56.41 -20.81 -14.46
CA GLN A 530 57.21 -21.79 -13.72
C GLN A 530 56.37 -22.41 -12.59
N THR A 531 56.42 -23.74 -12.54
CA THR A 531 56.27 -24.61 -11.35
C THR A 531 54.90 -24.77 -10.68
N GLU A 532 54.29 -25.92 -10.99
CA GLU A 532 53.86 -26.88 -9.96
C GLU A 532 54.88 -26.93 -8.80
N VAL A 533 54.37 -27.10 -7.57
CA VAL A 533 55.02 -27.53 -6.30
C VAL A 533 54.87 -26.51 -5.14
N LEU A 534 54.41 -27.06 -4.00
CA LEU A 534 54.15 -26.51 -2.64
C LEU A 534 52.79 -25.81 -2.46
N LEU A 535 51.77 -26.39 -1.83
CA LEU A 535 51.76 -27.20 -0.60
C LEU A 535 50.83 -28.43 -0.69
N ASN A 536 51.43 -29.61 -0.67
CA ASN A 536 50.82 -30.80 -0.06
C ASN A 536 51.02 -30.68 1.45
N LEU A 537 49.94 -30.49 2.21
CA LEU A 537 49.89 -30.86 3.62
C LEU A 537 49.11 -32.18 3.73
N PRO A 538 49.59 -33.15 4.53
CA PRO A 538 49.00 -34.49 4.61
C PRO A 538 47.59 -34.44 5.26
N PRO A 539 46.74 -35.44 4.99
CA PRO A 539 45.43 -35.51 5.63
C PRO A 539 45.59 -35.63 7.16
N PRO A 540 44.66 -35.08 7.95
CA PRO A 540 44.68 -35.25 9.39
C PRO A 540 44.57 -36.74 9.72
N ILE A 541 45.51 -37.20 10.55
CA ILE A 541 45.54 -38.53 11.15
C ILE A 541 44.18 -38.80 11.79
N GLN A 542 43.40 -39.71 11.20
CA GLN A 542 42.30 -40.37 11.87
C GLN A 542 42.87 -41.25 12.97
N ILE A 543 42.70 -40.84 14.22
CA ILE A 543 42.80 -41.75 15.36
C ILE A 543 41.58 -42.68 15.25
N CYS A 544 41.80 -43.86 14.67
CA CYS A 544 40.90 -45.00 14.79
C CYS A 544 40.88 -45.46 16.26
N ALA A 545 39.72 -45.35 16.90
CA ALA A 545 39.35 -46.14 18.06
C ALA A 545 38.15 -47.03 17.69
N ASN A 546 38.44 -48.16 17.03
CA ASN A 546 37.64 -49.39 17.13
C ASN A 546 38.28 -50.20 18.27
N SER A 547 37.63 -50.99 19.12
CA SER A 547 36.26 -51.45 19.31
C SER A 547 36.32 -52.43 20.49
N HIS A 548 35.23 -52.60 21.27
CA HIS A 548 34.78 -53.79 22.04
C HIS A 548 34.11 -53.34 23.35
N SER A 549 32.77 -53.40 23.46
CA SER A 549 31.92 -54.55 23.83
C SER A 549 32.05 -55.01 25.29
N SER A 550 31.07 -54.65 26.12
CA SER A 550 30.52 -55.46 27.22
C SER A 550 29.35 -54.67 27.85
N SER A 551 28.09 -55.07 27.68
CA SER A 551 27.40 -56.09 28.47
C SER A 551 26.90 -55.57 29.83
N ILE A 552 25.60 -55.77 30.06
CA ILE A 552 24.91 -56.00 31.35
C ILE A 552 24.39 -54.77 32.13
N LYS A 553 23.04 -54.85 32.29
CA LYS A 553 22.12 -54.28 33.29
C LYS A 553 21.55 -52.88 33.06
#